data_AF-A0A6A4AP40-F1
#
_entry.id   AF-A0A6A4AP40-F1
#
_cell.length_a   1.000
_cell.length_b   1.000
_cell.length_c   1.000
_cell.angle_alpha   90.00
_cell.angle_beta   90.00
_cell.angle_gamma   90.00
#
_symmetry.space_group_name_H-M   'P 1'
#
loop_
_entity.id
_entity.type
_entity.pdbx_description
1 polymer ?
#
loop_
_entity_poly.entity_id
_entity_poly.type
_entity_poly.pdbx_seq_one_letter_code
_entity_poly.pdbx_strand_id
1 'polypeptide(L)' 'SSRLEARQHCGSSRGQPLGEDIQALLQCALPVDANSSRGLPVSPGATMAKIVFKAADDEAWFKWGKNAMLVC' A
#
# COMPACT_ATOMS: atom_id res chain seq x y z
N SER A 1 -38.69 -18.29 24.81
CA SER A 1 -38.73 -16.99 24.14
C SER A 1 -37.76 -16.05 24.80
N SER A 2 -36.91 -15.26 24.15
CA SER A 2 -36.60 -15.09 22.72
C SER A 2 -35.34 -14.22 22.69
N ARG A 3 -34.27 -14.75 22.11
CA ARG A 3 -33.15 -14.00 21.54
C ARG A 3 -33.69 -13.21 20.34
N LEU A 4 -33.16 -11.99 20.13
CA LEU A 4 -33.38 -10.97 19.06
C LEU A 4 -33.78 -9.63 19.74
N GLU A 5 -33.25 -8.44 19.44
CA GLU A 5 -32.72 -7.97 18.16
C GLU A 5 -32.01 -6.60 18.28
N ALA A 6 -31.21 -6.30 17.24
CA ALA A 6 -31.02 -4.97 16.63
C ALA A 6 -30.25 -3.86 17.38
N ARG A 7 -28.94 -3.79 17.12
CA ARG A 7 -28.18 -2.52 17.15
C ARG A 7 -28.59 -1.69 15.92
N GLN A 8 -29.36 -0.63 16.16
CA GLN A 8 -29.83 0.32 15.16
C GLN A 8 -28.94 1.57 15.07
N HIS A 9 -28.62 1.91 13.82
CA HIS A 9 -28.64 3.23 13.17
C HIS A 9 -27.85 4.44 13.73
N CYS A 10 -26.80 4.77 12.97
CA CYS A 10 -26.54 6.04 12.26
C CYS A 10 -27.33 7.29 12.72
N GLY A 11 -26.60 8.33 13.17
CA GLY A 11 -27.11 9.68 13.41
C GLY A 11 -26.10 10.73 12.96
N SER A 12 -26.55 11.64 12.07
CA SER A 12 -25.79 12.71 11.44
C SER A 12 -25.56 13.93 12.33
N SER A 13 -24.54 14.74 12.04
CA SER A 13 -24.50 16.14 12.47
C SER A 13 -23.77 17.08 11.51
N ARG A 14 -24.33 18.28 11.42
CA ARG A 14 -24.11 19.38 10.49
C ARG A 14 -22.81 20.15 10.78
N GLY A 15 -22.22 20.73 9.73
CA GLY A 15 -21.22 21.79 9.80
C GLY A 15 -19.78 21.31 9.61
N GLN A 16 -19.32 21.17 8.36
CA GLN A 16 -17.93 20.87 8.02
C GLN A 16 -17.07 22.13 8.17
N PRO A 17 -16.07 22.17 9.08
CA PRO A 17 -14.93 23.07 8.89
C PRO A 17 -14.07 22.49 7.77
N LEU A 18 -13.91 23.25 6.69
CA LEU A 18 -13.23 22.91 5.41
C LEU A 18 -11.72 22.60 5.54
N GLY A 19 -11.22 22.35 6.75
CA GLY A 19 -9.82 22.02 7.05
C GLY A 19 -9.62 20.68 7.77
N GLU A 20 -10.65 20.10 8.38
CA GLU A 20 -10.54 18.78 9.03
C GLU A 20 -10.59 17.63 8.01
N ASP A 21 -11.26 17.86 6.87
CA ASP A 21 -11.39 16.87 5.80
C ASP A 21 -10.08 16.59 5.07
N ILE A 22 -9.10 17.52 5.03
CA ILE A 22 -7.81 17.24 4.37
C ILE A 22 -6.97 16.29 5.23
N GLN A 23 -6.95 16.50 6.55
CA GLN A 23 -6.29 15.59 7.49
C GLN A 23 -6.99 14.24 7.53
N ALA A 24 -8.34 14.23 7.49
CA ALA A 24 -9.11 12.99 7.36
C ALA A 24 -8.86 12.30 6.02
N LEU A 25 -8.73 13.02 4.90
CA LEU A 25 -8.36 12.45 3.60
C LEU A 25 -6.92 11.93 3.58
N LEU A 26 -5.97 12.59 4.27
CA LEU A 26 -4.61 12.07 4.47
C LEU A 26 -4.58 10.83 5.38
N GLN A 27 -5.48 10.75 6.37
CA GLN A 27 -5.60 9.61 7.28
C GLN A 27 -6.40 8.44 6.66
N CYS A 28 -7.32 8.73 5.74
CA CYS A 28 -8.05 7.79 4.89
C CYS A 28 -7.28 7.41 3.62
N ALA A 29 -6.23 8.15 3.27
CA ALA A 29 -5.11 7.61 2.50
C ALA A 29 -4.39 6.63 3.43
N LEU A 30 -5.04 5.49 3.65
CA LEU A 30 -4.50 4.27 4.21
C LEU A 30 -3.05 4.13 3.77
N PRO A 31 -2.14 3.59 4.59
CA PRO A 31 -0.89 3.08 4.04
C PRO A 31 -1.32 2.17 2.89
N VAL A 32 -1.04 2.57 1.65
CA VAL A 32 -1.21 1.72 0.48
C VAL A 32 -0.58 0.43 0.92
N ASP A 33 -1.39 -0.64 1.06
CA ASP A 33 -0.90 -1.89 1.58
C ASP A 33 0.37 -2.20 0.79
N ALA A 34 1.52 -2.09 1.45
CA ALA A 34 2.82 -2.14 0.77
C ALA A 34 3.00 -3.53 0.14
N ASN A 35 2.15 -4.49 0.51
CA ASN A 35 2.02 -5.78 -0.12
C ASN A 35 0.96 -5.75 -1.22
N SER A 36 1.26 -5.09 -2.35
CA SER A 36 0.43 -5.20 -3.56
C SER A 36 0.32 -6.64 -4.09
N SER A 37 1.19 -7.57 -3.66
CA SER A 37 1.07 -9.02 -3.88
C SER A 37 2.07 -9.79 -3.00
N ARG A 38 1.87 -11.11 -2.84
CA ARG A 38 2.82 -12.02 -2.16
C ARG A 38 3.11 -13.24 -3.03
N GLY A 39 4.38 -13.45 -3.37
CA GLY A 39 4.87 -14.66 -4.06
C GLY A 39 5.42 -15.71 -3.09
N LEU A 40 5.87 -16.84 -3.63
CA LEU A 40 6.61 -17.84 -2.86
C LEU A 40 7.98 -17.28 -2.44
N PRO A 41 8.39 -17.45 -1.17
CA PRO A 41 9.69 -16.97 -0.70
C PRO A 41 10.81 -17.91 -1.18
N VAL A 42 11.31 -17.69 -2.40
CA VAL A 42 12.35 -18.54 -3.00
C VAL A 42 13.76 -18.25 -2.46
N SER A 43 14.00 -17.04 -1.94
CA SER A 43 15.27 -16.64 -1.34
C SER A 43 15.04 -15.64 -0.20
N PRO A 44 15.62 -15.83 0.99
CA PRO A 44 15.48 -14.91 2.10
C PRO A 44 16.30 -13.63 1.87
N GLY A 45 15.72 -12.48 2.20
CA GLY A 45 16.39 -11.18 2.11
C GLY A 45 15.41 -10.02 1.95
N ALA A 46 15.86 -8.82 2.28
CA ALA A 46 15.14 -7.57 1.99
C ALA A 46 15.91 -6.81 0.90
N THR A 47 15.20 -6.18 -0.04
CA THR A 47 15.80 -5.44 -1.15
C THR A 47 15.01 -4.17 -1.43
N MET A 48 15.73 -3.07 -1.64
CA MET A 48 15.20 -1.78 -2.08
C MET A 48 15.87 -1.42 -3.40
N ALA A 49 15.08 -1.37 -4.48
CA ALA A 49 15.61 -1.21 -5.83
C ALA A 49 14.55 -0.65 -6.79
N LYS A 50 14.98 -0.14 -7.94
CA LYS A 50 14.06 0.23 -9.04
C LYS A 50 13.78 -0.98 -9.93
N ILE A 51 12.55 -1.10 -10.41
CA ILE A 51 12.13 -2.23 -11.25
C ILE A 51 12.68 -2.08 -12.67
N VAL A 52 13.22 -3.16 -13.21
CA VAL A 52 13.58 -3.32 -14.63
C VAL A 52 12.96 -4.60 -15.17
N PHE A 53 12.70 -4.67 -16.47
CA PHE A 53 12.02 -5.81 -17.10
C PHE A 53 12.92 -6.62 -18.04
N LYS A 54 14.19 -6.22 -18.19
CA LYS A 54 15.18 -6.90 -19.03
C LYS A 54 16.47 -7.06 -18.26
N ALA A 55 17.09 -8.24 -18.39
CA ALA A 55 18.38 -8.54 -17.75
C ALA A 55 19.50 -7.57 -18.19
N ALA A 56 19.49 -7.14 -19.46
CA ALA A 56 20.47 -6.17 -19.96
C ALA A 56 20.39 -4.81 -19.22
N ASP A 57 19.19 -4.40 -18.80
CA ASP A 57 19.00 -3.16 -18.05
C ASP A 57 19.47 -3.33 -16.60
N ASP A 58 19.24 -4.48 -15.98
CA ASP A 58 19.76 -4.82 -14.63
C ASP A 58 21.29 -4.73 -14.58
N GLU A 59 21.98 -5.35 -15.55
CA GLU A 59 23.44 -5.29 -15.66
C GLU A 59 23.98 -3.88 -15.91
N ALA A 60 23.30 -3.07 -16.74
CA ALA A 60 23.69 -1.70 -17.01
C ALA A 60 23.57 -0.83 -15.74
N TRP A 61 22.53 -1.06 -14.94
CA TRP A 61 22.30 -0.36 -13.69
C TRP A 61 23.30 -0.73 -12.60
N PHE A 62 23.64 -2.02 -12.50
CA PHE A 62 24.68 -2.50 -11.59
C PHE A 62 26.03 -1.83 -11.89
N LYS A 63 26.42 -1.71 -13.17
CA LYS A 63 27.65 -1.01 -13.59
C LYS A 63 27.69 0.46 -13.19
N TRP A 64 26.53 1.09 -12.98
CA TRP A 64 26.41 2.48 -12.52
C TRP A 64 26.29 2.61 -10.99
N GLY A 65 26.47 1.51 -10.25
CA GLY A 65 26.32 1.50 -8.79
C GLY A 65 24.88 1.75 -8.33
N LYS A 66 23.89 1.42 -9.17
CA LYS A 66 22.46 1.56 -8.84
C LYS A 66 21.87 0.19 -8.54
N ASN A 67 20.94 0.14 -7.58
CA ASN A 67 20.18 -1.06 -7.27
C ASN A 67 18.97 -1.20 -8.22
N ALA A 68 18.88 -2.35 -8.89
CA ALA A 68 17.76 -2.74 -9.74
C ALA A 68 17.14 -4.08 -9.27
N MET A 69 15.86 -4.27 -9.57
CA MET A 69 15.11 -5.50 -9.36
C MET A 69 14.55 -5.94 -10.71
N LEU A 70 15.07 -7.04 -11.23
CA LEU A 70 14.56 -7.66 -12.44
C LEU A 70 13.22 -8.35 -12.15
N VAL A 71 12.18 -7.96 -12.88
CA VAL A 71 10.87 -8.61 -12.87
C VAL A 71 10.63 -9.22 -14.25
N CYS A 72 10.44 -10.53 -14.31
CA CYS A 72 10.23 -11.32 -15.54
C CYS A 72 8.97 -12.17 -15.45
#